data_AF-A0A438JP93-F1
#
_entry.id   AF-A0A438JP93-F1
#
_cell.length_a   1.000
_cell.length_b   1.000
_cell.length_c   1.000
_cell.angle_alpha   90.00
_cell.angle_beta   90.00
_cell.angle_gamma   90.00
#
_symmetry.space_group_name_H-M   'P 1'
#
loop_
_entity.id
_entity.type
_entity.pdbx_description
1 polymer ?
#
loop_
_entity_poly.entity_id
_entity_poly.type
_entity_poly.pdbx_seq_one_letter_code
_entity_poly.pdbx_strand_id
1 'polypeptide(L)'
;MKLQRGKKLDRDKAPGPDGFTIAMFQDCWDVIKEDLVRVFAEFHSSGIINQSTNASFIVLLPKKCMTKKISDFRPISLITSLYKIIAKVLSGCLRGAYDHVSWDFLDHVLEKKGFSPRWRKWMRGCLSTVSFAVLVNGNAKGWVKASRGLRQGDPLSPFLFTLVADVLSRMLLRAEERNSLEGFRVGQNSTRVSHLQFADDTIFFSNTNEEDLQTLKSLLLVFGQIFGLKVNLDKSNIYDINLDRNHLSRLAELLDCKASGWPIPYSGLPLGGNPKACGFWDPVIERISKRLDGWQKAFLSFGGRITLIQSCLTHMPCYFLSLFKILASVAAKIERLQRDFLWSGVGEGKRDHLVSWDVVCKPKAIGGLGFGKIALRNVALLGKCLWRYPREGSTLWYKVILSIYGSHSNEWDANTIVRWSHRCPWKAIAQVFQEFSKFTRFVVRNGDRIRFWEDLWWGDQSLGS
;
A
#
# COMPACT_ATOMS: atom_id res chain seq x y z
N MET A 1 7.26 26.96 -12.35
CA MET A 1 7.01 25.83 -11.40
C MET A 1 6.54 26.39 -10.07
N LYS A 2 5.57 25.77 -9.37
CA LYS A 2 5.19 26.18 -8.00
C LYS A 2 6.17 25.60 -6.96
N LEU A 3 7.32 26.27 -6.73
CA LEU A 3 8.35 25.84 -5.76
C LEU A 3 7.82 25.64 -4.33
N GLN A 4 6.72 26.31 -3.95
CA GLN A 4 6.03 26.10 -2.66
C GLN A 4 5.67 24.63 -2.36
N ARG A 5 5.60 23.74 -3.37
CA ARG A 5 5.46 22.29 -3.14
C ARG A 5 6.65 21.66 -2.41
N GLY A 6 7.84 22.26 -2.48
CA GLY A 6 9.05 21.85 -1.74
C GLY A 6 8.92 22.05 -0.22
N LYS A 7 8.24 23.12 0.23
CA LYS A 7 7.94 23.37 1.65
C LYS A 7 6.98 22.34 2.29
N LYS A 8 6.46 21.38 1.52
CA LYS A 8 5.68 20.22 2.00
C LYS A 8 6.46 18.91 2.01
N LEU A 9 7.79 18.96 1.91
CA LEU A 9 8.65 17.83 2.21
C LEU A 9 8.87 17.73 3.71
N ASP A 10 8.86 16.49 4.19
CA ASP A 10 9.22 16.12 5.56
C ASP A 10 10.65 16.59 5.89
N ARG A 11 10.80 17.26 7.03
CA ARG A 11 12.05 17.91 7.49
C ARG A 11 13.11 16.88 7.87
N ASP A 12 12.67 15.76 8.44
CA ASP A 12 13.54 14.77 9.10
C ASP A 12 14.10 13.73 8.11
N LYS A 13 13.99 14.00 6.81
CA LYS A 13 14.58 13.15 5.76
C LYS A 13 16.10 13.24 5.80
N ALA A 14 16.74 12.11 6.10
CA ALA A 14 18.18 11.92 6.03
C ALA A 14 18.79 12.54 4.75
N PRO A 15 19.91 13.27 4.85
CA PRO A 15 20.51 14.01 3.74
C PRO A 15 21.13 13.09 2.67
N GLY A 16 21.63 13.69 1.59
CA GLY A 16 22.44 12.99 0.60
C GLY A 16 23.94 13.13 0.88
N PRO A 17 24.80 12.91 -0.13
CA PRO A 17 26.25 13.14 -0.04
C PRO A 17 26.66 14.58 0.31
N ASP A 18 25.75 15.53 0.14
CA ASP A 18 25.89 16.95 0.42
C ASP A 18 25.66 17.33 1.90
N GLY A 19 25.16 16.41 2.74
CA GLY A 19 24.89 16.65 4.16
C GLY A 19 23.68 17.56 4.45
N PHE A 20 23.20 18.35 3.49
CA PHE A 20 22.06 19.25 3.67
C PHE A 20 20.73 18.51 3.81
N THR A 21 19.99 18.82 4.88
CA THR A 21 18.65 18.28 5.17
C THR A 21 17.56 19.14 4.51
N ILE A 22 16.33 18.61 4.44
CA ILE A 22 15.18 19.40 3.98
C ILE A 22 14.87 20.58 4.93
N ALA A 23 15.15 20.43 6.23
CA ALA A 23 15.01 21.52 7.20
C ALA A 23 15.84 22.75 6.81
N MET A 24 17.11 22.58 6.45
CA MET A 24 17.99 23.68 6.03
C MET A 24 17.41 24.50 4.86
N PHE A 25 16.84 23.85 3.84
CA PHE A 25 16.18 24.54 2.73
C PHE A 25 14.86 25.24 3.11
N GLN A 26 14.20 24.82 4.20
CA GLN A 26 12.96 25.43 4.69
C GLN A 26 13.25 26.62 5.62
N ASP A 27 14.24 26.48 6.51
CA ASP A 27 14.63 27.50 7.49
C ASP A 27 15.45 28.62 6.83
N CYS A 28 16.40 28.29 5.95
CA CYS A 28 17.21 29.27 5.21
C CYS A 28 16.56 29.68 3.87
N TRP A 29 15.23 29.55 3.73
CA TRP A 29 14.51 29.78 2.48
C TRP A 29 14.77 31.17 1.90
N ASP A 30 14.77 32.21 2.73
CA ASP A 30 14.84 33.59 2.25
C ASP A 30 16.21 33.97 1.67
N VAL A 31 17.26 33.21 2.04
CA VAL A 31 18.61 33.28 1.47
C VAL A 31 18.70 32.44 0.19
N ILE A 32 18.23 31.19 0.23
CA ILE A 32 18.53 30.17 -0.79
C ILE A 32 17.49 30.15 -1.95
N LYS A 33 16.37 30.86 -1.83
CA LYS A 33 15.28 30.89 -2.83
C LYS A 33 15.79 31.23 -4.25
N GLU A 34 16.74 32.14 -4.40
CA GLU A 34 17.19 32.64 -5.69
C GLU A 34 18.11 31.63 -6.38
N ASP A 35 19.01 30.99 -5.63
CA ASP A 35 19.80 29.85 -6.09
C ASP A 35 18.92 28.69 -6.54
N LEU A 36 17.90 28.34 -5.75
CA LEU A 36 16.93 27.32 -6.16
C LEU A 36 16.22 27.70 -7.45
N VAL A 37 15.77 28.95 -7.59
CA VAL A 37 15.12 29.42 -8.83
C VAL A 37 16.08 29.33 -10.02
N ARG A 38 17.37 29.68 -9.85
CA ARG A 38 18.41 29.51 -10.89
C ARG A 38 18.60 28.05 -11.27
N VAL A 39 18.80 27.15 -10.31
CA VAL A 39 18.92 25.70 -10.55
C VAL A 39 17.68 25.14 -11.25
N PHE A 40 16.48 25.56 -10.84
CA PHE A 40 15.24 25.14 -11.49
C PHE A 40 15.09 25.72 -12.91
N ALA A 41 15.56 26.95 -13.18
CA ALA A 41 15.53 27.55 -14.50
C ALA A 41 16.52 26.87 -15.46
N GLU A 42 17.73 26.58 -14.99
CA GLU A 42 18.75 25.81 -15.72
C GLU A 42 18.25 24.40 -16.03
N PHE A 43 17.76 23.66 -15.03
CA PHE A 43 17.17 22.34 -15.25
C PHE A 43 15.95 22.38 -16.20
N HIS A 44 15.14 23.44 -16.12
CA HIS A 44 13.98 23.62 -16.99
C HIS A 44 14.38 23.85 -18.47
N SER A 45 15.51 24.49 -18.76
CA SER A 45 16.03 24.70 -20.12
C SER A 45 16.92 23.55 -20.61
N SER A 46 17.95 23.18 -19.84
CA SER A 46 18.93 22.16 -20.22
C SER A 46 18.36 20.74 -20.11
N GLY A 47 17.53 20.47 -19.10
CA GLY A 47 17.11 19.13 -18.70
C GLY A 47 18.21 18.27 -18.09
N ILE A 48 19.37 18.87 -17.77
CA ILE A 48 20.52 18.21 -17.15
C ILE A 48 20.54 18.57 -15.66
N ILE A 49 20.87 17.61 -14.81
CA ILE A 49 21.11 17.84 -13.38
C ILE A 49 22.61 17.76 -13.14
N ASN A 50 23.17 18.71 -12.37
CA ASN A 50 24.57 18.68 -11.96
C ASN A 50 24.89 17.37 -11.24
N GLN A 51 26.03 16.74 -11.59
CA GLN A 51 26.46 15.47 -11.01
C GLN A 51 26.58 15.52 -9.48
N SER A 52 26.98 16.66 -8.88
CA SER A 52 26.99 16.83 -7.43
C SER A 52 25.59 16.73 -6.81
N THR A 53 24.58 17.25 -7.52
CA THR A 53 23.17 17.23 -7.11
C THR A 53 22.54 15.85 -7.31
N ASN A 54 22.94 15.10 -8.34
CA ASN A 54 22.38 13.76 -8.60
C ASN A 54 23.19 12.61 -8.01
N ALA A 55 24.25 12.91 -7.25
CA ALA A 55 25.01 11.94 -6.47
C ALA A 55 24.15 11.32 -5.36
N SER A 56 24.40 10.04 -5.06
CA SER A 56 23.70 9.32 -4.01
C SER A 56 24.58 8.29 -3.29
N PHE A 57 24.27 8.04 -2.03
CA PHE A 57 24.89 6.97 -1.25
C PHE A 57 23.95 5.77 -1.13
N ILE A 58 24.46 4.56 -1.34
CA ILE A 58 23.73 3.32 -1.10
C ILE A 58 23.98 2.86 0.34
N VAL A 59 22.89 2.77 1.12
CA VAL A 59 22.86 2.19 2.47
C VAL A 59 22.11 0.87 2.44
N LEU A 60 22.68 -0.18 3.02
CA LEU A 60 22.07 -1.50 3.09
C LEU A 60 21.20 -1.64 4.36
N LEU A 61 19.88 -1.68 4.21
CA LEU A 61 18.95 -1.94 5.32
C LEU A 61 18.55 -3.42 5.39
N PRO A 62 18.62 -4.10 6.56
CA PRO A 62 18.27 -5.51 6.68
C PRO A 62 16.75 -5.74 6.49
N LYS A 63 16.38 -6.74 5.67
CA LYS A 63 14.97 -7.13 5.45
C LYS A 63 14.37 -7.92 6.62
N LYS A 64 15.21 -8.52 7.46
CA LYS A 64 14.86 -9.44 8.56
C LYS A 64 15.92 -9.36 9.67
N CYS A 65 15.55 -9.70 10.91
CA CYS A 65 16.44 -9.57 12.07
C CYS A 65 17.76 -10.37 11.98
N MET A 66 17.78 -11.47 11.23
CA MET A 66 19.00 -12.25 10.97
C MET A 66 19.29 -12.30 9.48
N THR A 67 20.14 -11.40 8.99
CA THR A 67 20.63 -11.36 7.61
C THR A 67 21.89 -12.20 7.46
N LYS A 68 21.91 -13.16 6.54
CA LYS A 68 23.10 -14.00 6.25
C LYS A 68 23.63 -13.81 4.83
N LYS A 69 22.82 -13.32 3.89
CA LYS A 69 23.19 -13.11 2.48
C LYS A 69 23.00 -11.64 2.10
N ILE A 70 23.76 -11.13 1.12
CA ILE A 70 23.59 -9.75 0.63
C ILE A 70 22.20 -9.48 0.06
N SER A 71 21.54 -10.50 -0.49
CA SER A 71 20.14 -10.46 -0.94
C SER A 71 19.13 -10.25 0.20
N ASP A 72 19.54 -10.44 1.47
CA ASP A 72 18.72 -10.12 2.64
C ASP A 72 18.70 -8.62 2.97
N PHE A 73 19.43 -7.78 2.24
CA PHE A 73 19.43 -6.32 2.42
C PHE A 73 18.62 -5.60 1.32
N ARG A 74 18.10 -4.41 1.64
CA ARG A 74 17.52 -3.44 0.70
C ARG A 74 18.54 -2.30 0.49
N PRO A 75 19.03 -2.07 -0.73
CA PRO A 75 19.88 -0.92 -1.02
C PRO A 75 19.03 0.35 -1.11
N ILE A 76 19.04 1.19 -0.08
CA ILE A 76 18.37 2.50 -0.08
C ILE A 76 19.33 3.56 -0.59
N SER A 77 18.89 4.35 -1.57
CA SER A 77 19.61 5.52 -2.07
C SER A 77 19.32 6.73 -1.18
N LEU A 78 20.34 7.21 -0.45
CA LEU A 78 20.36 8.53 0.17
C LEU A 78 20.76 9.56 -0.90
N ILE A 79 19.79 10.37 -1.33
CA ILE A 79 19.93 11.34 -2.42
C ILE A 79 19.94 12.76 -1.85
N THR A 80 20.58 13.71 -2.52
CA THR A 80 20.62 15.12 -2.09
C THR A 80 19.24 15.69 -1.82
N SER A 81 19.16 16.64 -0.89
CA SER A 81 17.90 17.32 -0.57
C SER A 81 17.42 18.20 -1.74
N LEU A 82 18.35 18.78 -2.50
CA LEU A 82 18.06 19.53 -3.72
C LEU A 82 17.38 18.65 -4.79
N TYR A 83 17.93 17.46 -5.10
CA TYR A 83 17.28 16.53 -6.03
C TYR A 83 15.92 16.05 -5.50
N LYS A 84 15.77 15.76 -4.19
CA LYS A 84 14.46 15.40 -3.60
C LYS A 84 13.40 16.50 -3.84
N ILE A 85 13.79 17.78 -3.83
CA ILE A 85 12.89 18.91 -4.15
C ILE A 85 12.51 18.89 -5.65
N ILE A 86 13.48 18.74 -6.56
CA ILE A 86 13.24 18.62 -8.02
C ILE A 86 12.31 17.44 -8.30
N ALA A 87 12.65 16.26 -7.80
CA ALA A 87 11.85 15.04 -7.89
C ALA A 87 10.44 15.21 -7.29
N LYS A 88 10.28 15.98 -6.19
CA LYS A 88 8.97 16.27 -5.60
C LYS A 88 8.11 17.20 -6.47
N VAL A 89 8.72 18.18 -7.13
CA VAL A 89 7.99 19.09 -8.05
C VAL A 89 7.54 18.32 -9.29
N LEU A 90 8.41 17.47 -9.86
CA LEU A 90 8.12 16.63 -11.03
C LEU A 90 7.10 15.51 -10.73
N SER A 91 7.26 14.78 -9.62
CA SER A 91 6.32 13.72 -9.19
C SER A 91 4.93 14.24 -8.83
N GLY A 92 4.79 15.54 -8.59
CA GLY A 92 3.49 16.21 -8.50
C GLY A 92 2.64 16.13 -9.78
N CYS A 93 3.12 15.45 -10.83
CA CYS A 93 2.46 15.17 -12.10
C CYS A 93 2.32 13.65 -12.44
N LEU A 94 2.72 12.67 -11.59
CA LEU A 94 2.84 11.23 -11.97
C LEU A 94 2.28 10.16 -10.96
N ARG A 95 2.29 8.85 -11.34
CA ARG A 95 1.84 7.52 -10.71
C ARG A 95 2.83 6.32 -10.48
N GLY A 96 3.13 5.81 -9.24
CA GLY A 96 3.75 4.47 -8.78
C GLY A 96 5.09 3.82 -9.34
N ALA A 97 5.67 2.74 -8.71
CA ALA A 97 7.09 2.53 -8.20
C ALA A 97 8.03 1.28 -8.56
N TYR A 98 9.35 1.47 -8.87
CA TYR A 98 10.58 0.57 -8.78
C TYR A 98 11.49 0.07 -9.99
N ASP A 99 12.52 -0.77 -9.71
CA ASP A 99 13.96 -0.43 -9.92
C ASP A 99 14.78 -1.10 -11.05
N HIS A 100 14.25 -2.00 -11.88
CA HIS A 100 15.05 -2.71 -12.92
C HIS A 100 14.82 -2.23 -14.37
N VAL A 101 14.11 -1.10 -14.52
CA VAL A 101 13.60 -0.59 -15.80
C VAL A 101 14.70 -0.10 -16.75
N SER A 102 14.62 -0.54 -18.01
CA SER A 102 15.36 0.04 -19.15
C SER A 102 14.89 1.48 -19.45
N TRP A 103 15.83 2.43 -19.48
CA TRP A 103 15.52 3.85 -19.61
C TRP A 103 15.01 4.26 -21.00
N ASP A 104 15.51 3.64 -22.08
CA ASP A 104 15.07 3.98 -23.44
C ASP A 104 13.62 3.52 -23.71
N PHE A 105 13.25 2.34 -23.21
CA PHE A 105 11.86 1.88 -23.27
C PHE A 105 10.93 2.70 -22.36
N LEU A 106 11.42 3.18 -21.21
CA LEU A 106 10.67 4.12 -20.37
C LEU A 106 10.40 5.45 -21.11
N ASP A 107 11.39 6.01 -21.82
CA ASP A 107 11.22 7.21 -22.65
C ASP A 107 10.16 6.99 -23.75
N HIS A 108 10.16 5.82 -24.39
CA HIS A 108 9.14 5.44 -25.36
C HIS A 108 7.73 5.31 -24.75
N VAL A 109 7.60 4.70 -23.55
CA VAL A 109 6.32 4.64 -22.83
C VAL A 109 5.81 6.05 -22.52
N LEU A 110 6.70 6.96 -22.11
CA LEU A 110 6.36 8.36 -21.86
C LEU A 110 5.90 9.08 -23.13
N GLU A 111 6.55 8.82 -24.27
CA GLU A 111 6.14 9.35 -25.58
C GLU A 111 4.74 8.88 -25.96
N LYS A 112 4.46 7.57 -25.86
CA LYS A 112 3.13 7.00 -26.16
C LYS A 112 2.04 7.39 -25.17
N LYS A 113 2.41 7.85 -23.97
CA LYS A 113 1.50 8.47 -22.99
C LYS A 113 1.25 9.97 -23.22
N GLY A 114 1.86 10.56 -24.26
CA GLY A 114 1.69 11.97 -24.62
C GLY A 114 2.55 12.96 -23.83
N PHE A 115 3.59 12.50 -23.11
CA PHE A 115 4.50 13.42 -22.43
C PHE A 115 5.38 14.17 -23.44
N SER A 116 5.45 15.49 -23.28
CA SER A 116 6.18 16.36 -24.22
C SER A 116 7.68 16.03 -24.27
N PRO A 117 8.38 16.28 -25.41
CA PRO A 117 9.82 16.02 -25.53
C PRO A 117 10.64 16.70 -24.42
N ARG A 118 10.26 17.91 -24.01
CA ARG A 118 10.88 18.64 -22.89
C ARG A 118 10.76 17.86 -21.57
N TRP A 119 9.59 17.31 -21.29
CA TRP A 119 9.34 16.57 -20.07
C TRP A 119 10.07 15.22 -20.06
N ARG A 120 10.15 14.54 -21.21
CA ARG A 120 11.00 13.34 -21.38
C ARG A 120 12.49 13.66 -21.15
N LYS A 121 12.98 14.78 -21.69
CA LYS A 121 14.35 15.27 -21.44
C LYS A 121 14.64 15.43 -19.94
N TRP A 122 13.70 15.97 -19.16
CA TRP A 122 13.82 16.08 -17.70
C TRP A 122 13.91 14.71 -17.01
N MET A 123 13.09 13.73 -17.39
CA MET A 123 13.19 12.38 -16.83
C MET A 123 14.52 11.72 -17.19
N ARG A 124 14.94 11.81 -18.45
CA ARG A 124 16.22 11.28 -18.93
C ARG A 124 17.38 11.87 -18.10
N GLY A 125 17.40 13.19 -17.90
CA GLY A 125 18.40 13.84 -17.04
C GLY A 125 18.38 13.40 -15.58
N CYS A 126 17.20 13.16 -14.99
CA CYS A 126 17.07 12.64 -13.62
C CYS A 126 17.67 11.23 -13.47
N LEU A 127 17.59 10.39 -14.52
CA LEU A 127 18.01 8.99 -14.51
C LEU A 127 19.47 8.80 -14.96
N SER A 128 19.89 9.42 -16.07
CA SER A 128 21.18 9.14 -16.70
C SER A 128 22.39 9.84 -16.05
N THR A 129 22.17 10.89 -15.28
CA THR A 129 23.25 11.66 -14.62
C THR A 129 23.59 11.14 -13.21
N VAL A 130 22.98 10.03 -12.78
CA VAL A 130 23.12 9.49 -11.42
C VAL A 130 24.47 8.82 -11.21
N SER A 131 25.14 9.18 -10.11
CA SER A 131 26.25 8.43 -9.53
C SER A 131 25.90 7.86 -8.15
N PHE A 132 26.46 6.70 -7.85
CA PHE A 132 26.30 5.97 -6.60
C PHE A 132 27.65 5.72 -5.96
N ALA A 133 27.75 5.83 -4.63
CA ALA A 133 28.81 5.19 -3.85
C ALA A 133 28.18 4.37 -2.72
N VAL A 134 28.80 3.25 -2.35
CA VAL A 134 28.30 2.40 -1.26
C VAL A 134 28.88 2.90 0.07
N LEU A 135 28.02 3.11 1.08
CA LEU A 135 28.49 3.43 2.43
C LEU A 135 28.89 2.14 3.16
N VAL A 136 30.19 2.00 3.42
CA VAL A 136 30.78 0.90 4.18
C VAL A 136 31.36 1.48 5.47
N ASN A 137 30.77 1.14 6.62
CA ASN A 137 31.17 1.64 7.94
C ASN A 137 31.28 3.18 7.97
N GLY A 138 30.26 3.87 7.45
CA GLY A 138 30.20 5.34 7.37
C GLY A 138 31.01 5.97 6.23
N ASN A 139 31.88 5.22 5.56
CA ASN A 139 32.76 5.74 4.50
C ASN A 139 32.23 5.38 3.10
N ALA A 140 32.15 6.36 2.21
CA ALA A 140 31.71 6.16 0.83
C ALA A 140 32.82 5.48 -0.01
N LYS A 141 32.51 4.35 -0.65
CA LYS A 141 33.44 3.60 -1.49
C LYS A 141 32.82 3.23 -2.84
N GLY A 142 33.67 3.17 -3.87
CA GLY A 142 33.31 2.69 -5.21
C GLY A 142 32.26 3.56 -5.91
N TRP A 143 32.66 4.71 -6.45
CA TRP A 143 31.77 5.53 -7.27
C TRP A 143 31.47 4.84 -8.61
N VAL A 144 30.18 4.61 -8.88
CA VAL A 144 29.68 3.94 -10.09
C VAL A 144 28.58 4.80 -10.74
N LYS A 145 28.61 4.93 -12.07
CA LYS A 145 27.50 5.52 -12.86
C LYS A 145 26.49 4.43 -13.19
N ALA A 146 25.19 4.71 -13.08
CA ALA A 146 24.17 3.78 -13.55
C ALA A 146 23.98 3.87 -15.07
N SER A 147 23.60 2.74 -15.66
CA SER A 147 23.19 2.60 -17.06
C SER A 147 21.72 2.17 -17.22
N ARG A 148 21.06 1.76 -16.13
CA ARG A 148 19.66 1.30 -16.10
C ARG A 148 19.13 1.30 -14.67
N GLY A 149 17.82 1.12 -14.54
CA GLY A 149 17.14 0.94 -13.27
C GLY A 149 16.65 2.24 -12.62
N LEU A 150 15.74 2.11 -11.66
CA LEU A 150 15.26 3.22 -10.86
C LEU A 150 15.88 3.17 -9.45
N ARG A 151 15.73 4.22 -8.66
CA ARG A 151 16.35 4.36 -7.34
C ARG A 151 15.38 4.07 -6.20
N GLN A 152 15.67 3.03 -5.43
CA GLN A 152 14.96 2.80 -4.17
C GLN A 152 15.20 3.95 -3.19
N GLY A 153 14.15 4.73 -2.88
CA GLY A 153 14.21 5.92 -2.02
C GLY A 153 14.09 7.26 -2.76
N ASP A 154 14.20 7.26 -4.08
CA ASP A 154 13.92 8.44 -4.92
C ASP A 154 12.39 8.69 -5.00
N PRO A 155 11.91 9.92 -4.73
CA PRO A 155 10.51 10.27 -4.94
C PRO A 155 9.98 9.95 -6.35
N LEU A 156 10.76 10.11 -7.42
CA LEU A 156 10.35 9.85 -8.80
C LEU A 156 10.37 8.38 -9.21
N SER A 157 11.16 7.55 -8.54
CA SER A 157 11.44 6.16 -8.95
C SER A 157 10.44 5.11 -8.49
N PRO A 158 9.57 5.40 -7.51
CA PRO A 158 8.42 6.24 -7.70
C PRO A 158 7.76 6.08 -9.07
N PHE A 159 7.00 7.10 -9.35
CA PHE A 159 6.04 7.32 -10.41
C PHE A 159 6.33 6.96 -11.89
N LEU A 160 7.47 6.33 -12.18
CA LEU A 160 7.88 5.86 -13.49
C LEU A 160 7.59 4.36 -13.71
N PHE A 161 7.66 3.51 -12.68
CA PHE A 161 7.45 2.07 -12.85
C PHE A 161 5.98 1.66 -12.96
N THR A 162 5.03 2.35 -12.33
CA THR A 162 3.61 2.03 -12.56
C THR A 162 3.20 2.40 -13.99
N LEU A 163 3.91 3.30 -14.66
CA LEU A 163 3.78 3.47 -16.12
C LEU A 163 4.31 2.25 -16.88
N VAL A 164 5.34 1.57 -16.37
CA VAL A 164 5.86 0.30 -16.92
C VAL A 164 4.93 -0.88 -16.61
N ALA A 165 4.44 -1.02 -15.38
CA ALA A 165 3.49 -2.05 -14.98
C ALA A 165 2.12 -1.90 -15.69
N ASP A 166 1.69 -0.66 -15.99
CA ASP A 166 0.53 -0.39 -16.85
C ASP A 166 0.72 -0.92 -18.29
N VAL A 167 1.95 -1.05 -18.79
CA VAL A 167 2.20 -1.74 -20.07
C VAL A 167 1.91 -3.23 -19.94
N LEU A 168 2.36 -3.90 -18.87
CA LEU A 168 1.99 -5.31 -18.62
C LEU A 168 0.47 -5.48 -18.48
N SER A 169 -0.19 -4.59 -17.73
CA SER A 169 -1.65 -4.58 -17.59
C SER A 169 -2.35 -4.46 -18.95
N ARG A 170 -1.89 -3.55 -19.83
CA ARG A 170 -2.41 -3.39 -21.20
C ARG A 170 -2.11 -4.59 -22.11
N MET A 171 -0.97 -5.25 -21.94
CA MET A 171 -0.65 -6.48 -22.68
C MET A 171 -1.63 -7.60 -22.33
N LEU A 172 -1.95 -7.76 -21.05
CA LEU A 172 -2.92 -8.74 -20.57
C LEU A 172 -4.35 -8.42 -21.05
N LEU A 173 -4.78 -7.16 -20.92
CA LEU A 173 -6.10 -6.73 -21.42
C LEU A 173 -6.24 -6.94 -22.94
N ARG A 174 -5.17 -6.72 -23.73
CA ARG A 174 -5.18 -7.00 -25.18
C ARG A 174 -5.19 -8.48 -25.52
N ALA A 175 -4.59 -9.34 -24.69
CA ALA A 175 -4.72 -10.79 -24.85
C ALA A 175 -6.14 -11.26 -24.51
N GLU A 176 -6.77 -10.64 -23.51
CA GLU A 176 -8.17 -10.87 -23.13
C GLU A 176 -9.17 -10.40 -24.22
N GLU A 177 -8.96 -9.22 -24.81
CA GLU A 177 -9.71 -8.71 -25.98
C GLU A 177 -9.62 -9.64 -27.21
N ARG A 178 -8.52 -10.40 -27.33
CA ARG A 178 -8.28 -11.36 -28.42
C ARG A 178 -8.74 -12.78 -28.09
N ASN A 179 -9.35 -13.00 -26.92
CA ASN A 179 -9.69 -14.32 -26.37
C ASN A 179 -8.48 -15.28 -26.28
N SER A 180 -7.26 -14.76 -26.12
CA SER A 180 -6.04 -15.56 -25.89
C SER A 180 -5.73 -15.76 -24.40
N LEU A 181 -6.46 -15.06 -23.52
CA LEU A 181 -6.50 -15.27 -22.07
C LEU A 181 -7.93 -15.01 -21.61
N GLU A 182 -8.64 -15.98 -21.02
CA GLU A 182 -10.03 -15.74 -20.63
C GLU A 182 -10.16 -14.96 -19.30
N GLY A 183 -9.15 -15.07 -18.43
CA GLY A 183 -9.19 -14.55 -17.07
C GLY A 183 -10.16 -15.33 -16.17
N PHE A 184 -10.62 -14.71 -15.08
CA PHE A 184 -11.64 -15.29 -14.20
C PHE A 184 -12.91 -14.44 -14.18
N ARG A 185 -14.08 -15.08 -14.32
CA ARG A 185 -15.39 -14.41 -14.32
C ARG A 185 -16.01 -14.47 -12.92
N VAL A 186 -16.44 -13.32 -12.41
CA VAL A 186 -16.96 -13.19 -11.06
C VAL A 186 -18.43 -12.77 -11.06
N GLY A 187 -19.27 -13.55 -10.39
CA GLY A 187 -20.67 -13.21 -10.08
C GLY A 187 -21.64 -13.23 -11.26
N GLN A 188 -22.89 -12.83 -11.02
CA GLN A 188 -24.00 -12.85 -11.98
C GLN A 188 -23.74 -11.96 -13.20
N ASN A 189 -23.16 -10.78 -12.98
CA ASN A 189 -22.82 -9.84 -14.06
C ASN A 189 -21.53 -10.25 -14.82
N SER A 190 -20.99 -11.45 -14.57
CA SER A 190 -19.82 -12.01 -15.25
C SER A 190 -18.61 -11.05 -15.33
N THR A 191 -18.36 -10.30 -14.25
CA THR A 191 -17.27 -9.32 -14.19
C THR A 191 -15.93 -10.04 -14.35
N ARG A 192 -15.21 -9.77 -15.44
CA ARG A 192 -13.90 -10.37 -15.70
C ARG A 192 -12.81 -9.74 -14.83
N VAL A 193 -11.90 -10.59 -14.36
CA VAL A 193 -10.69 -10.23 -13.62
C VAL A 193 -9.57 -11.11 -14.14
N SER A 194 -8.63 -10.55 -14.89
CA SER A 194 -7.43 -11.27 -15.38
C SER A 194 -6.21 -11.08 -14.49
N HIS A 195 -6.11 -9.95 -13.77
CA HIS A 195 -4.97 -9.67 -12.89
C HIS A 195 -5.28 -8.60 -11.81
N LEU A 196 -4.50 -8.62 -10.73
CA LEU A 196 -4.47 -7.59 -9.68
C LEU A 196 -3.01 -7.24 -9.38
N GLN A 197 -2.67 -5.95 -9.42
CA GLN A 197 -1.29 -5.45 -9.26
C GLN A 197 -1.16 -4.51 -8.06
N PHE A 198 -0.12 -4.75 -7.24
CA PHE A 198 0.32 -3.81 -6.21
C PHE A 198 1.86 -3.66 -6.27
N ALA A 199 2.32 -2.60 -6.94
CA ALA A 199 3.74 -2.43 -7.30
C ALA A 199 4.29 -3.65 -8.06
N ASP A 200 5.26 -4.37 -7.51
CA ASP A 200 5.84 -5.60 -8.06
C ASP A 200 5.01 -6.87 -7.74
N ASP A 201 4.19 -6.86 -6.67
CA ASP A 201 3.35 -7.99 -6.26
C ASP A 201 2.11 -8.09 -7.17
N THR A 202 2.15 -8.99 -8.16
CA THR A 202 1.04 -9.25 -9.10
C THR A 202 0.39 -10.61 -8.86
N ILE A 203 -0.94 -10.65 -8.79
CA ILE A 203 -1.76 -11.87 -8.86
C ILE A 203 -2.34 -11.96 -10.28
N PHE A 204 -2.18 -13.12 -10.91
CA PHE A 204 -2.83 -13.45 -12.18
C PHE A 204 -3.98 -14.41 -11.94
N PHE A 205 -5.02 -14.26 -12.74
CA PHE A 205 -6.20 -15.13 -12.76
C PHE A 205 -6.31 -15.72 -14.16
N SER A 206 -6.36 -17.04 -14.24
CA SER A 206 -6.38 -17.79 -15.49
C SER A 206 -7.38 -18.94 -15.38
N ASN A 207 -7.89 -19.40 -16.52
CA ASN A 207 -8.51 -20.72 -16.60
C ASN A 207 -7.43 -21.81 -16.48
N THR A 208 -7.85 -23.07 -16.36
CA THR A 208 -6.98 -24.24 -16.11
C THR A 208 -6.39 -24.83 -17.39
N ASN A 209 -6.61 -24.17 -18.53
CA ASN A 209 -6.05 -24.50 -19.83
C ASN A 209 -4.54 -24.21 -19.86
N GLU A 210 -3.77 -25.12 -20.47
CA GLU A 210 -2.32 -24.97 -20.63
C GLU A 210 -1.96 -23.88 -21.64
N GLU A 211 -2.79 -23.65 -22.66
CA GLU A 211 -2.59 -22.60 -23.66
C GLU A 211 -2.69 -21.19 -23.06
N ASP A 212 -3.65 -20.97 -22.15
CA ASP A 212 -3.75 -19.73 -21.37
C ASP A 212 -2.48 -19.51 -20.54
N LEU A 213 -2.00 -20.54 -19.82
CA LEU A 213 -0.78 -20.41 -19.01
C LEU A 213 0.49 -20.22 -19.86
N GLN A 214 0.61 -20.87 -21.01
CA GLN A 214 1.71 -20.61 -21.96
C GLN A 214 1.64 -19.20 -22.54
N THR A 215 0.45 -18.68 -22.80
CA THR A 215 0.25 -17.30 -23.25
C THR A 215 0.67 -16.32 -22.16
N LEU A 216 0.27 -16.55 -20.89
CA LEU A 216 0.73 -15.77 -19.74
C LEU A 216 2.26 -15.83 -19.58
N LYS A 217 2.87 -17.02 -19.64
CA LYS A 217 4.33 -17.21 -19.58
C LYS A 217 5.04 -16.41 -20.68
N SER A 218 4.54 -16.50 -21.91
CA SER A 218 5.08 -15.79 -23.07
C SER A 218 4.98 -14.27 -22.92
N LEU A 219 3.84 -13.74 -22.45
CA LEU A 219 3.67 -12.31 -22.17
C LEU A 219 4.62 -11.81 -21.09
N LEU A 220 4.83 -12.58 -20.02
CA LEU A 220 5.77 -12.25 -18.94
C LEU A 220 7.23 -12.26 -19.41
N LEU A 221 7.61 -13.22 -20.25
CA LEU A 221 8.94 -13.28 -20.86
C LEU A 221 9.18 -12.09 -21.79
N VAL A 222 8.24 -11.79 -22.71
CA VAL A 222 8.33 -10.64 -23.62
C VAL A 222 8.40 -9.32 -22.84
N PHE A 223 7.54 -9.11 -21.85
CA PHE A 223 7.58 -7.94 -20.98
C PHE A 223 8.92 -7.82 -20.22
N GLY A 224 9.44 -8.95 -19.72
CA GLY A 224 10.74 -9.03 -19.09
C GLY A 224 11.89 -8.58 -19.99
N GLN A 225 11.92 -9.08 -21.23
CA GLN A 225 12.92 -8.71 -22.23
C GLN A 225 12.85 -7.22 -22.60
N ILE A 226 11.65 -6.67 -22.81
CA ILE A 226 11.45 -5.25 -23.15
C ILE A 226 11.99 -4.34 -22.06
N PHE A 227 11.65 -4.58 -20.79
CA PHE A 227 11.97 -3.67 -19.70
C PHE A 227 13.25 -4.01 -18.93
N GLY A 228 13.93 -5.12 -19.24
CA GLY A 228 15.08 -5.62 -18.46
C GLY A 228 14.67 -6.23 -17.11
N LEU A 229 13.41 -6.65 -16.99
CA LEU A 229 12.82 -7.24 -15.79
C LEU A 229 12.93 -8.77 -15.82
N LYS A 230 13.09 -9.40 -14.65
CA LYS A 230 13.05 -10.87 -14.51
C LYS A 230 12.05 -11.26 -13.43
N VAL A 231 11.11 -12.14 -13.78
CA VAL A 231 10.16 -12.74 -12.81
C VAL A 231 10.94 -13.57 -11.79
N ASN A 232 10.60 -13.43 -10.52
CA ASN A 232 11.24 -14.18 -9.44
C ASN A 232 10.52 -15.52 -9.22
N LEU A 233 10.86 -16.51 -10.06
CA LEU A 233 10.26 -17.85 -10.06
C LEU A 233 10.33 -18.54 -8.68
N ASP A 234 11.42 -18.35 -7.93
CA ASP A 234 11.58 -18.89 -6.56
C ASP A 234 10.49 -18.43 -5.58
N LYS A 235 9.91 -17.25 -5.81
CA LYS A 235 8.82 -16.63 -5.02
C LYS A 235 7.46 -16.71 -5.70
N SER A 236 7.42 -17.04 -6.99
CA SER A 236 6.18 -17.25 -7.73
C SER A 236 5.56 -18.57 -7.31
N ASN A 237 4.26 -18.54 -7.01
CA ASN A 237 3.50 -19.72 -6.63
C ASN A 237 2.19 -19.77 -7.42
N ILE A 238 1.79 -20.97 -7.82
CA ILE A 238 0.45 -21.25 -8.35
C ILE A 238 -0.40 -21.86 -7.23
N TYR A 239 -1.68 -21.50 -7.22
CA TYR A 239 -2.67 -21.93 -6.25
C TYR A 239 -3.92 -22.41 -7.01
N ASP A 240 -4.47 -23.56 -6.65
CA ASP A 240 -5.68 -24.08 -7.28
C ASP A 240 -6.96 -23.47 -6.68
N ILE A 241 -8.07 -23.66 -7.41
CA ILE A 241 -9.42 -23.59 -6.83
C ILE A 241 -10.16 -24.84 -7.30
N ASN A 242 -10.25 -25.84 -6.42
CA ASN A 242 -10.92 -27.13 -6.66
C ASN A 242 -10.28 -27.98 -7.79
N LEU A 243 -8.95 -28.01 -7.88
CA LEU A 243 -8.26 -28.95 -8.79
C LEU A 243 -7.57 -30.09 -8.03
N ASP A 244 -7.28 -31.18 -8.73
CA ASP A 244 -6.43 -32.22 -8.20
C ASP A 244 -4.95 -31.78 -8.16
N ARG A 245 -4.17 -32.43 -7.29
CA ARG A 245 -2.76 -32.08 -7.07
C ARG A 245 -1.85 -32.41 -8.26
N ASN A 246 -2.21 -33.39 -9.09
CA ASN A 246 -1.36 -33.81 -10.21
C ASN A 246 -1.47 -32.76 -11.33
N HIS A 247 -2.69 -32.32 -11.65
CA HIS A 247 -2.94 -31.23 -12.60
C HIS A 247 -2.29 -29.92 -12.12
N LEU A 248 -2.47 -29.54 -10.85
CA LEU A 248 -1.80 -28.35 -10.29
C LEU A 248 -0.26 -28.44 -10.42
N SER A 249 0.33 -29.62 -10.20
CA SER A 249 1.78 -29.81 -10.33
C SER A 249 2.24 -29.66 -11.78
N ARG A 250 1.50 -30.22 -12.75
CA ARG A 250 1.78 -30.05 -14.19
C ARG A 250 1.72 -28.58 -14.63
N LEU A 251 0.72 -27.83 -14.15
CA LEU A 251 0.62 -26.39 -14.40
C LEU A 251 1.73 -25.58 -13.70
N ALA A 252 2.19 -26.03 -12.53
CA ALA A 252 3.31 -25.40 -11.81
C ALA A 252 4.64 -25.57 -12.57
N GLU A 253 4.91 -26.78 -13.05
CA GLU A 253 6.06 -27.11 -13.91
C GLU A 253 6.03 -26.30 -15.21
N LEU A 254 4.87 -26.21 -15.87
CA LEU A 254 4.69 -25.39 -17.09
C LEU A 254 5.08 -23.93 -16.88
N LEU A 255 4.79 -23.35 -15.72
CA LEU A 255 5.13 -21.97 -15.35
C LEU A 255 6.51 -21.80 -14.68
N ASP A 256 7.30 -22.87 -14.53
CA ASP A 256 8.55 -22.90 -13.75
C ASP A 256 8.39 -22.39 -12.30
N CYS A 257 7.26 -22.66 -11.65
CA CYS A 257 6.90 -22.13 -10.33
C CYS A 257 6.46 -23.21 -9.33
N LYS A 258 6.16 -22.81 -8.09
CA LYS A 258 5.79 -23.77 -7.02
C LYS A 258 4.29 -23.89 -6.84
N ALA A 259 3.77 -25.12 -6.84
CA ALA A 259 2.43 -25.39 -6.33
C ALA A 259 2.37 -25.11 -4.82
N SER A 260 1.37 -24.34 -4.37
CA SER A 260 1.17 -24.00 -2.96
C SER A 260 -0.32 -24.09 -2.57
N GLY A 261 -0.56 -24.37 -1.28
CA GLY A 261 -1.90 -24.45 -0.72
C GLY A 261 -2.43 -23.14 -0.13
N TRP A 262 -3.73 -23.10 0.15
CA TRP A 262 -4.39 -22.01 0.88
C TRP A 262 -4.13 -22.09 2.39
N PRO A 263 -4.13 -20.96 3.13
CA PRO A 263 -4.39 -19.58 2.68
C PRO A 263 -3.16 -18.91 2.03
N ILE A 264 -3.38 -18.04 1.04
CA ILE A 264 -2.31 -17.37 0.30
C ILE A 264 -1.77 -16.17 1.11
N PRO A 265 -0.47 -16.12 1.46
CA PRO A 265 0.13 -14.97 2.12
C PRO A 265 0.39 -13.84 1.10
N TYR A 266 -0.51 -12.86 1.01
CA TYR A 266 -0.39 -11.72 0.08
C TYR A 266 -0.40 -10.38 0.84
N SER A 267 0.64 -9.57 0.67
CA SER A 267 0.84 -8.28 1.37
C SER A 267 0.63 -8.33 2.90
N GLY A 268 0.85 -9.49 3.53
CA GLY A 268 0.63 -9.73 4.96
C GLY A 268 -0.79 -10.13 5.36
N LEU A 269 -1.69 -10.38 4.40
CA LEU A 269 -3.00 -11.00 4.60
C LEU A 269 -2.96 -12.49 4.23
N PRO A 270 -3.56 -13.39 5.03
CA PRO A 270 -3.83 -14.77 4.62
C PRO A 270 -5.14 -14.83 3.81
N LEU A 271 -5.06 -14.60 2.49
CA LEU A 271 -6.22 -14.66 1.59
C LEU A 271 -6.84 -16.08 1.60
N GLY A 272 -8.17 -16.16 1.58
CA GLY A 272 -8.91 -17.41 1.74
C GLY A 272 -8.96 -17.96 3.18
N GLY A 273 -8.18 -17.39 4.11
CA GLY A 273 -8.27 -17.71 5.54
C GLY A 273 -9.62 -17.30 6.14
N ASN A 274 -10.06 -17.98 7.20
CA ASN A 274 -11.34 -17.73 7.86
C ASN A 274 -11.21 -16.63 8.95
N PRO A 275 -11.76 -15.42 8.77
CA PRO A 275 -11.61 -14.33 9.74
C PRO A 275 -12.34 -14.57 11.07
N LYS A 276 -13.22 -15.59 11.12
CA LYS A 276 -13.93 -16.05 12.33
C LYS A 276 -13.12 -17.06 13.16
N ALA A 277 -11.95 -17.49 12.70
CA ALA A 277 -11.04 -18.32 13.50
C ALA A 277 -10.05 -17.43 14.27
N CYS A 278 -9.77 -17.73 15.54
CA CYS A 278 -8.77 -16.98 16.32
C CYS A 278 -7.40 -16.97 15.62
N GLY A 279 -6.97 -18.12 15.07
CA GLY A 279 -5.66 -18.28 14.40
C GLY A 279 -5.45 -17.39 13.16
N PHE A 280 -6.52 -16.92 12.52
CA PHE A 280 -6.42 -15.96 11.41
C PHE A 280 -5.78 -14.64 11.85
N TRP A 281 -5.93 -14.28 13.12
CA TRP A 281 -5.44 -13.02 13.69
C TRP A 281 -4.07 -13.13 14.34
N ASP A 282 -3.51 -14.33 14.48
CA ASP A 282 -2.21 -14.52 15.15
C ASP A 282 -1.06 -13.73 14.49
N PRO A 283 -0.96 -13.56 13.15
CA PRO A 283 0.05 -12.68 12.54
C PRO A 283 0.00 -11.22 13.03
N VAL A 284 -1.18 -10.73 13.43
CA VAL A 284 -1.37 -9.39 14.02
C VAL A 284 -0.93 -9.39 15.48
N ILE A 285 -1.29 -10.44 16.24
CA ILE A 285 -0.90 -10.61 17.64
C ILE A 285 0.61 -10.74 17.77
N GLU A 286 1.24 -11.63 17.02
CA GLU A 286 2.69 -11.84 16.99
C GLU A 286 3.45 -10.55 16.66
N ARG A 287 2.94 -9.76 15.71
CA ARG A 287 3.53 -8.46 15.35
C ARG A 287 3.46 -7.45 16.48
N ILE A 288 2.38 -7.46 17.28
CA ILE A 288 2.23 -6.64 18.48
C ILE A 288 3.17 -7.15 19.58
N SER A 289 3.17 -8.44 19.89
CA SER A 289 4.06 -9.05 20.90
C SER A 289 5.53 -8.79 20.58
N LYS A 290 5.99 -9.11 19.37
CA LYS A 290 7.37 -8.87 18.92
C LYS A 290 7.78 -7.39 18.98
N ARG A 291 6.83 -6.45 18.88
CA ARG A 291 7.10 -5.02 19.09
C ARG A 291 7.25 -4.69 20.58
N LEU A 292 6.37 -5.24 21.42
CA LEU A 292 6.41 -5.09 22.87
C LEU A 292 7.69 -5.68 23.48
N ASP A 293 8.18 -6.81 22.96
CA ASP A 293 9.40 -7.48 23.43
C ASP A 293 10.66 -6.70 23.07
N GLY A 294 10.65 -6.00 21.92
CA GLY A 294 11.71 -5.08 21.52
C GLY A 294 11.72 -3.74 22.26
N TRP A 295 10.79 -3.50 23.18
CA TRP A 295 10.75 -2.29 24.02
C TRP A 295 11.25 -2.60 25.43
N GLN A 296 12.26 -1.87 25.89
CA GLN A 296 12.80 -2.00 27.25
C GLN A 296 11.85 -1.35 28.26
N LYS A 297 10.78 -2.08 28.61
CA LYS A 297 9.63 -1.62 29.42
C LYS A 297 10.04 -0.95 30.74
N ALA A 298 11.14 -1.42 31.35
CA ALA A 298 11.71 -0.89 32.59
C ALA A 298 12.15 0.59 32.49
N PHE A 299 12.69 1.03 31.35
CA PHE A 299 13.20 2.41 31.20
C PHE A 299 12.17 3.39 30.63
N LEU A 300 10.92 2.97 30.45
CA LEU A 300 9.86 3.80 29.86
C LEU A 300 8.94 4.40 30.93
N SER A 301 8.94 5.74 30.99
CA SER A 301 7.95 6.49 31.77
C SER A 301 6.51 6.13 31.36
N PHE A 302 5.54 6.35 32.25
CA PHE A 302 4.14 6.08 31.96
C PHE A 302 3.64 6.84 30.72
N GLY A 303 4.04 8.12 30.59
CA GLY A 303 3.78 8.94 29.39
C GLY A 303 4.46 8.39 28.13
N GLY A 304 5.68 7.87 28.22
CA GLY A 304 6.35 7.21 27.09
C GLY A 304 5.58 5.98 26.59
N ARG A 305 5.03 5.18 27.51
CA ARG A 305 4.24 3.99 27.19
C ARG A 305 2.88 4.33 26.58
N ILE A 306 2.20 5.36 27.10
CA ILE A 306 1.00 5.96 26.48
C ILE A 306 1.28 6.35 25.01
N THR A 307 2.36 7.09 24.79
CA THR A 307 2.77 7.56 23.45
C THR A 307 3.05 6.39 22.51
N LEU A 308 3.76 5.34 22.96
CA LEU A 308 4.06 4.15 22.16
C LEU A 308 2.83 3.29 21.85
N ILE A 309 1.86 3.20 22.78
CA ILE A 309 0.56 2.56 22.50
C ILE A 309 -0.14 3.31 21.37
N GLN A 310 -0.31 4.63 21.52
CA GLN A 310 -1.06 5.47 20.58
C GLN A 310 -0.39 5.56 19.21
N SER A 311 0.93 5.76 19.13
CA SER A 311 1.66 5.94 17.86
C SER A 311 1.94 4.64 17.11
N CYS A 312 2.08 3.51 17.81
CA CYS A 312 2.43 2.23 17.21
C CYS A 312 1.36 1.15 17.42
N LEU A 313 1.10 0.72 18.66
CA LEU A 313 0.31 -0.50 18.90
C LEU A 313 -1.13 -0.40 18.38
N THR A 314 -1.81 0.74 18.57
CA THR A 314 -3.20 0.88 18.10
C THR A 314 -3.31 0.96 16.58
N HIS A 315 -2.20 1.21 15.86
CA HIS A 315 -2.16 1.25 14.40
C HIS A 315 -1.80 -0.09 13.75
N MET A 316 -1.04 -0.97 14.42
CA MET A 316 -0.69 -2.29 13.88
C MET A 316 -1.87 -3.15 13.39
N PRO A 317 -3.00 -3.27 14.11
CA PRO A 317 -4.12 -4.09 13.65
C PRO A 317 -4.97 -3.40 12.57
N CYS A 318 -4.80 -2.09 12.33
CA CYS A 318 -5.73 -1.30 11.51
C CYS A 318 -5.93 -1.83 10.08
N TYR A 319 -4.93 -2.50 9.49
CA TYR A 319 -5.06 -3.10 8.16
C TYR A 319 -6.12 -4.22 8.16
N PHE A 320 -6.00 -5.20 9.06
CA PHE A 320 -7.00 -6.27 9.23
C PHE A 320 -8.35 -5.71 9.67
N LEU A 321 -8.36 -4.77 10.63
CA LEU A 321 -9.59 -4.13 11.12
C LEU A 321 -10.34 -3.30 10.06
N SER A 322 -9.70 -2.97 8.93
CA SER A 322 -10.35 -2.27 7.80
C SER A 322 -10.98 -3.21 6.78
N LEU A 323 -10.75 -4.52 6.91
CA LEU A 323 -11.22 -5.53 5.97
C LEU A 323 -12.13 -6.57 6.63
N PHE A 324 -11.89 -6.91 7.90
CA PHE A 324 -12.58 -8.00 8.58
C PHE A 324 -13.21 -7.55 9.92
N LYS A 325 -14.37 -8.11 10.25
CA LYS A 325 -14.97 -7.97 11.58
C LYS A 325 -14.18 -8.81 12.59
N ILE A 326 -13.66 -8.18 13.64
CA ILE A 326 -12.84 -8.83 14.66
C ILE A 326 -13.70 -9.64 15.64
N LEU A 327 -13.18 -10.76 16.14
CA LEU A 327 -13.79 -11.49 17.25
C LEU A 327 -13.60 -10.71 18.57
N ALA A 328 -14.60 -10.76 19.44
CA ALA A 328 -14.51 -10.20 20.79
C ALA A 328 -13.31 -10.76 21.59
N SER A 329 -13.02 -12.05 21.46
CA SER A 329 -11.86 -12.71 22.08
C SER A 329 -10.51 -12.15 21.59
N VAL A 330 -10.38 -11.90 20.29
CA VAL A 330 -9.16 -11.32 19.70
C VAL A 330 -9.02 -9.84 20.07
N ALA A 331 -10.13 -9.07 20.06
CA ALA A 331 -10.13 -7.69 20.52
C ALA A 331 -9.69 -7.59 21.99
N ALA A 332 -10.24 -8.45 22.86
CA ALA A 332 -9.82 -8.55 24.26
C ALA A 332 -8.35 -8.97 24.42
N LYS A 333 -7.82 -9.86 23.58
CA LYS A 333 -6.39 -10.26 23.55
C LYS A 333 -5.50 -9.05 23.20
N ILE A 334 -5.86 -8.24 22.21
CA ILE A 334 -5.13 -7.02 21.82
C ILE A 334 -5.18 -5.97 22.93
N GLU A 335 -6.36 -5.70 23.48
CA GLU A 335 -6.55 -4.71 24.56
C GLU A 335 -5.83 -5.13 25.85
N ARG A 336 -5.79 -6.43 26.15
CA ARG A 336 -4.98 -6.99 27.25
C ARG A 336 -3.49 -6.71 27.05
N LEU A 337 -2.93 -6.97 25.87
CA LEU A 337 -1.52 -6.67 25.58
C LEU A 337 -1.20 -5.18 25.73
N GLN A 338 -2.13 -4.29 25.38
CA GLN A 338 -1.99 -2.85 25.59
C GLN A 338 -2.05 -2.47 27.09
N ARG A 339 -2.95 -3.09 27.87
CA ARG A 339 -3.03 -2.90 29.33
C ARG A 339 -1.80 -3.39 30.07
N ASP A 340 -1.37 -4.63 29.79
CA ASP A 340 -0.22 -5.26 30.44
C ASP A 340 1.07 -4.45 30.17
N PHE A 341 1.19 -3.82 28.99
CA PHE A 341 2.26 -2.87 28.70
C PHE A 341 2.08 -1.52 29.42
N LEU A 342 0.87 -0.93 29.40
CA LEU A 342 0.58 0.35 30.09
C LEU A 342 0.89 0.28 31.58
N TRP A 343 0.61 -0.84 32.25
CA TRP A 343 0.77 -1.02 33.69
C TRP A 343 2.07 -1.71 34.11
N SER A 344 2.94 -2.09 33.17
CA SER A 344 4.29 -2.62 33.47
C SER A 344 5.16 -1.62 34.27
N GLY A 345 6.35 -2.03 34.72
CA GLY A 345 7.27 -1.13 35.43
C GLY A 345 8.60 -1.79 35.73
N VAL A 346 9.45 -1.10 36.51
CA VAL A 346 10.71 -1.66 37.05
C VAL A 346 10.38 -2.70 38.13
N GLY A 347 11.04 -3.85 38.09
CA GLY A 347 10.79 -5.01 38.96
C GLY A 347 10.04 -6.14 38.25
N GLU A 348 10.26 -7.37 38.72
CA GLU A 348 9.59 -8.56 38.19
C GLU A 348 8.15 -8.69 38.71
N GLY A 349 7.26 -9.25 37.88
CA GLY A 349 5.87 -9.55 38.22
C GLY A 349 4.82 -8.83 37.36
N LYS A 350 3.58 -9.34 37.39
CA LYS A 350 2.42 -8.64 36.86
C LYS A 350 2.01 -7.57 37.86
N ARG A 351 1.78 -6.35 37.38
CA ARG A 351 1.18 -5.25 38.16
C ARG A 351 -0.31 -5.16 37.84
N ASP A 352 -1.10 -4.80 38.84
CA ASP A 352 -2.55 -4.66 38.68
C ASP A 352 -2.93 -3.49 37.78
N HIS A 353 -4.07 -3.64 37.09
CA HIS A 353 -4.62 -2.60 36.22
C HIS A 353 -5.42 -1.62 37.08
N LEU A 354 -4.73 -0.64 37.67
CA LEU A 354 -5.28 0.31 38.66
C LEU A 354 -6.53 1.11 38.20
N VAL A 355 -6.76 1.23 36.90
CA VAL A 355 -7.90 1.93 36.32
C VAL A 355 -8.57 1.04 35.27
N SER A 356 -9.92 1.01 35.28
CA SER A 356 -10.69 0.22 34.32
C SER A 356 -10.42 0.67 32.88
N TRP A 357 -10.41 -0.28 31.94
CA TRP A 357 -10.08 0.01 30.55
C TRP A 357 -11.07 0.97 29.90
N ASP A 358 -12.34 0.91 30.28
CA ASP A 358 -13.38 1.82 29.80
C ASP A 358 -13.08 3.27 30.15
N VAL A 359 -12.55 3.55 31.35
CA VAL A 359 -12.12 4.90 31.75
C VAL A 359 -10.86 5.31 31.00
N VAL A 360 -9.86 4.42 30.91
CA VAL A 360 -8.63 4.66 30.12
C VAL A 360 -8.94 4.99 28.65
N CYS A 361 -9.96 4.35 28.07
CA CYS A 361 -10.40 4.57 26.70
C CYS A 361 -11.20 5.86 26.46
N LYS A 362 -11.66 6.56 27.50
CA LYS A 362 -12.38 7.83 27.33
C LYS A 362 -11.48 8.92 26.71
N PRO A 363 -12.05 9.92 26.02
CA PRO A 363 -11.32 11.12 25.59
C PRO A 363 -10.61 11.83 26.76
N LYS A 364 -9.47 12.45 26.47
CA LYS A 364 -8.68 13.22 27.46
C LYS A 364 -9.49 14.36 28.11
N ALA A 365 -10.39 14.98 27.34
CA ALA A 365 -11.27 16.05 27.81
C ALA A 365 -12.24 15.63 28.94
N ILE A 366 -12.47 14.32 29.13
CA ILE A 366 -13.32 13.78 30.22
C ILE A 366 -12.55 12.82 31.13
N GLY A 367 -11.23 13.03 31.28
CA GLY A 367 -10.38 12.33 32.24
C GLY A 367 -9.83 10.96 31.80
N GLY A 368 -10.05 10.53 30.55
CA GLY A 368 -9.42 9.31 30.01
C GLY A 368 -8.04 9.56 29.39
N LEU A 369 -7.39 8.51 28.86
CA LEU A 369 -6.11 8.63 28.15
C LEU A 369 -6.25 8.79 26.62
N GLY A 370 -7.48 8.67 26.10
CA GLY A 370 -7.77 8.75 24.66
C GLY A 370 -7.37 7.49 23.90
N PHE A 371 -7.45 6.31 24.53
CA PHE A 371 -7.23 5.03 23.85
C PHE A 371 -8.50 4.58 23.13
N GLY A 372 -8.47 4.42 21.81
CA GLY A 372 -9.64 3.94 21.07
C GLY A 372 -9.87 2.43 21.28
N LYS A 373 -11.03 2.06 21.84
CA LYS A 373 -11.48 0.66 21.91
C LYS A 373 -11.36 -0.03 20.55
N ILE A 374 -10.80 -1.24 20.53
CA ILE A 374 -10.49 -1.97 19.29
C ILE A 374 -11.79 -2.35 18.54
N ALA A 375 -12.84 -2.74 19.26
CA ALA A 375 -14.14 -3.06 18.68
C ALA A 375 -14.79 -1.85 17.98
N LEU A 376 -14.84 -0.69 18.64
CA LEU A 376 -15.39 0.54 18.04
C LEU A 376 -14.54 1.03 16.85
N ARG A 377 -13.20 0.91 16.95
CA ARG A 377 -12.30 1.20 15.84
C ARG A 377 -12.54 0.26 14.64
N ASN A 378 -12.86 -1.01 14.88
CA ASN A 378 -13.21 -1.95 13.81
C ASN A 378 -14.50 -1.53 13.10
N VAL A 379 -15.57 -1.28 13.84
CA VAL A 379 -16.85 -0.76 13.31
C VAL A 379 -16.62 0.47 12.42
N ALA A 380 -15.91 1.49 12.92
CA ALA A 380 -15.61 2.70 12.16
C ALA A 380 -14.76 2.43 10.89
N LEU A 381 -13.78 1.52 10.96
CA LEU A 381 -12.94 1.17 9.82
C LEU A 381 -13.68 0.33 8.76
N LEU A 382 -14.66 -0.50 9.13
CA LEU A 382 -15.53 -1.19 8.18
C LEU A 382 -16.55 -0.21 7.56
N GLY A 383 -17.05 0.76 8.33
CA GLY A 383 -17.88 1.86 7.83
C GLY A 383 -17.18 2.70 6.74
N LYS A 384 -15.85 2.81 6.77
CA LYS A 384 -15.08 3.42 5.67
C LYS A 384 -15.30 2.70 4.33
N CYS A 385 -15.46 1.38 4.32
CA CYS A 385 -15.74 0.62 3.10
C CYS A 385 -17.16 0.88 2.59
N LEU A 386 -18.14 0.99 3.49
CA LEU A 386 -19.51 1.40 3.17
C LEU A 386 -19.56 2.81 2.57
N TRP A 387 -18.82 3.78 3.14
CA TRP A 387 -18.71 5.13 2.59
C TRP A 387 -18.07 5.18 1.19
N ARG A 388 -17.11 4.29 0.92
CA ARG A 388 -16.44 4.22 -0.38
C ARG A 388 -17.31 3.56 -1.46
N TYR A 389 -18.16 2.61 -1.09
CA TYR A 389 -18.94 1.80 -2.03
C TYR A 389 -19.75 2.63 -3.05
N PRO A 390 -20.72 3.48 -2.66
CA PRO A 390 -21.48 4.29 -3.62
C PRO A 390 -20.65 5.41 -4.27
N ARG A 391 -19.48 5.74 -3.70
CA ARG A 391 -18.59 6.80 -4.21
C ARG A 391 -17.59 6.30 -5.25
N GLU A 392 -17.37 5.00 -5.34
CA GLU A 392 -16.36 4.36 -6.19
C GLU A 392 -17.00 3.43 -7.23
N GLY A 393 -18.24 3.73 -7.67
CA GLY A 393 -19.07 2.90 -8.56
C GLY A 393 -18.44 2.50 -9.91
N SER A 394 -17.40 3.20 -10.37
CA SER A 394 -16.68 2.86 -11.60
C SER A 394 -15.52 1.85 -11.39
N THR A 395 -15.12 1.60 -10.14
CA THR A 395 -13.93 0.81 -9.80
C THR A 395 -14.15 -0.70 -9.88
N LEU A 396 -13.07 -1.47 -10.08
CA LEU A 396 -13.14 -2.92 -10.19
C LEU A 396 -13.72 -3.58 -8.93
N TRP A 397 -13.34 -3.13 -7.73
CA TRP A 397 -13.82 -3.74 -6.49
C TRP A 397 -15.33 -3.54 -6.31
N TYR A 398 -15.86 -2.36 -6.65
CA TYR A 398 -17.30 -2.12 -6.67
C TYR A 398 -18.00 -3.08 -7.65
N LYS A 399 -17.52 -3.16 -8.90
CA LYS A 399 -18.09 -4.05 -9.93
C LYS A 399 -18.09 -5.53 -9.51
N VAL A 400 -17.00 -5.99 -8.89
CA VAL A 400 -16.89 -7.34 -8.34
C VAL A 400 -17.92 -7.58 -7.23
N ILE A 401 -18.04 -6.67 -6.26
CA ILE A 401 -19.04 -6.77 -5.17
C ILE A 401 -20.46 -6.76 -5.74
N LEU A 402 -20.78 -5.80 -6.62
CA LEU A 402 -22.06 -5.69 -7.33
C LEU A 402 -22.39 -6.98 -8.10
N SER A 403 -21.42 -7.59 -8.77
CA SER A 403 -21.64 -8.82 -9.52
C SER A 403 -21.93 -10.03 -8.62
N ILE A 404 -21.32 -10.10 -7.44
CA ILE A 404 -21.54 -11.22 -6.49
C ILE A 404 -22.86 -11.04 -5.71
N TYR A 405 -23.21 -9.79 -5.34
CA TYR A 405 -24.24 -9.50 -4.34
C TYR A 405 -25.46 -8.71 -4.85
N GLY A 406 -25.44 -8.30 -6.11
CA GLY A 406 -26.44 -7.38 -6.67
C GLY A 406 -26.33 -5.97 -6.06
N SER A 407 -27.34 -5.16 -6.36
CA SER A 407 -27.53 -3.83 -5.79
C SER A 407 -28.93 -3.71 -5.21
N HIS A 408 -29.11 -2.85 -4.21
CA HIS A 408 -30.42 -2.32 -3.86
C HIS A 408 -30.85 -1.21 -4.84
N SER A 409 -32.15 -0.88 -4.83
CA SER A 409 -32.74 0.13 -5.72
C SER A 409 -32.14 1.53 -5.58
N ASN A 410 -31.60 1.87 -4.40
CA ASN A 410 -30.94 3.15 -4.12
C ASN A 410 -29.43 3.16 -4.47
N GLU A 411 -28.87 2.05 -4.95
CA GLU A 411 -27.44 1.85 -5.28
C GLU A 411 -26.40 2.05 -4.17
N TRP A 412 -26.79 2.50 -2.96
CA TRP A 412 -25.87 2.67 -1.83
C TRP A 412 -26.10 1.72 -0.67
N ASP A 413 -27.29 1.13 -0.55
CA ASP A 413 -27.52 0.14 0.49
C ASP A 413 -26.79 -1.16 0.14
N ALA A 414 -25.89 -1.57 1.03
CA ALA A 414 -25.10 -2.79 0.92
C ALA A 414 -25.78 -4.02 1.55
N ASN A 415 -26.95 -3.85 2.19
CA ASN A 415 -27.68 -4.89 2.91
C ASN A 415 -28.54 -5.80 1.99
N THR A 416 -28.04 -6.20 0.82
CA THR A 416 -28.76 -7.22 0.03
C THR A 416 -28.76 -8.56 0.78
N ILE A 417 -29.84 -9.33 0.64
CA ILE A 417 -30.04 -10.59 1.39
C ILE A 417 -29.12 -11.68 0.80
N VAL A 418 -27.89 -11.75 1.32
CA VAL A 418 -26.88 -12.70 0.85
C VAL A 418 -27.18 -14.12 1.32
N ARG A 419 -27.77 -14.94 0.45
CA ARG A 419 -27.88 -16.41 0.62
C ARG A 419 -26.54 -17.15 0.52
N TRP A 420 -25.54 -16.61 -0.19
CA TRP A 420 -24.31 -17.34 -0.52
C TRP A 420 -23.05 -16.93 0.27
N SER A 421 -22.31 -17.93 0.76
CA SER A 421 -21.02 -17.88 1.48
C SER A 421 -21.01 -17.22 2.87
N HIS A 422 -20.85 -18.05 3.90
CA HIS A 422 -20.65 -17.64 5.30
C HIS A 422 -19.24 -17.07 5.60
N ARG A 423 -18.34 -17.02 4.59
CA ARG A 423 -16.90 -16.71 4.74
C ARG A 423 -16.45 -15.38 4.07
N CYS A 424 -17.32 -14.67 3.35
CA CYS A 424 -16.92 -13.42 2.68
C CYS A 424 -16.84 -12.20 3.64
N PRO A 425 -15.79 -11.36 3.56
CA PRO A 425 -15.69 -10.13 4.33
C PRO A 425 -16.82 -9.12 4.06
N TRP A 426 -17.31 -9.03 2.82
CA TRP A 426 -18.35 -8.05 2.45
C TRP A 426 -19.63 -8.19 3.28
N LYS A 427 -20.07 -9.43 3.54
CA LYS A 427 -21.24 -9.71 4.39
C LYS A 427 -21.05 -9.18 5.82
N ALA A 428 -19.83 -9.18 6.35
CA ALA A 428 -19.54 -8.64 7.68
C ALA A 428 -19.40 -7.10 7.68
N ILE A 429 -19.01 -6.50 6.55
CA ILE A 429 -19.00 -5.04 6.33
C ILE A 429 -20.44 -4.51 6.21
N ALA A 430 -21.28 -5.14 5.39
CA ALA A 430 -22.70 -4.78 5.21
C ALA A 430 -23.46 -4.76 6.55
N GLN A 431 -23.24 -5.75 7.42
CA GLN A 431 -23.83 -5.81 8.76
C GLN A 431 -23.54 -4.60 9.67
N VAL A 432 -22.56 -3.74 9.34
CA VAL A 432 -22.25 -2.51 10.10
C VAL A 432 -23.10 -1.32 9.62
N PHE A 433 -23.85 -1.45 8.51
CA PHE A 433 -24.58 -0.35 7.89
C PHE A 433 -25.58 0.34 8.83
N GLN A 434 -26.29 -0.41 9.69
CA GLN A 434 -27.23 0.18 10.66
C GLN A 434 -26.58 1.05 11.74
N GLU A 435 -25.31 0.80 12.08
CA GLU A 435 -24.54 1.65 12.99
C GLU A 435 -23.92 2.82 12.22
N PHE A 436 -23.43 2.56 11.02
CA PHE A 436 -22.78 3.54 10.14
C PHE A 436 -23.74 4.61 9.61
N SER A 437 -24.96 4.24 9.21
CA SER A 437 -25.94 5.16 8.58
C SER A 437 -26.30 6.34 9.50
N LYS A 438 -26.34 6.11 10.81
CA LYS A 438 -26.56 7.12 11.86
C LYS A 438 -25.51 8.24 11.87
N PHE A 439 -24.35 8.03 11.26
CA PHE A 439 -23.27 9.01 11.12
C PHE A 439 -23.17 9.58 9.70
N THR A 440 -24.13 9.30 8.83
CA THR A 440 -24.17 9.80 7.44
C THR A 440 -25.40 10.66 7.21
N ARG A 441 -25.25 11.68 6.35
CA ARG A 441 -26.37 12.45 5.80
C ARG A 441 -26.27 12.45 4.29
N PHE A 442 -27.41 12.37 3.61
CA PHE A 442 -27.52 12.44 2.17
C PHE A 442 -27.69 13.89 1.73
N VAL A 443 -27.10 14.25 0.59
CA VAL A 443 -27.26 15.58 -0.02
C VAL A 443 -28.10 15.41 -1.28
N VAL A 444 -29.29 16.00 -1.28
CA VAL A 444 -30.20 15.96 -2.43
C VAL A 444 -29.54 16.62 -3.64
N ARG A 445 -29.66 15.96 -4.80
CA ARG A 445 -29.25 16.47 -6.11
C ARG A 445 -30.44 16.39 -7.06
N ASN A 446 -30.42 15.44 -8.00
CA ASN A 446 -31.57 15.02 -8.81
C ASN A 446 -32.63 14.26 -7.99
N GLY A 447 -32.22 13.53 -6.95
CA GLY A 447 -33.13 12.82 -6.05
C GLY A 447 -33.36 11.35 -6.40
N ASP A 448 -33.05 10.92 -7.62
CA ASP A 448 -33.32 9.59 -8.22
C ASP A 448 -32.98 8.36 -7.34
N ARG A 449 -32.06 8.51 -6.38
CA ARG A 449 -31.59 7.44 -5.49
C ARG A 449 -32.06 7.60 -4.04
N ILE A 450 -32.54 8.78 -3.63
CA ILE A 450 -32.90 9.11 -2.24
C ILE A 450 -34.29 8.55 -1.92
N ARG A 451 -34.38 7.74 -0.87
CA ARG A 451 -35.66 7.33 -0.29
C ARG A 451 -36.17 8.46 0.59
N PHE A 452 -37.08 9.26 0.05
CA PHE A 452 -37.59 10.49 0.67
C PHE A 452 -37.98 10.34 2.15
N TRP A 453 -38.62 9.23 2.53
CA TRP A 453 -39.07 8.97 3.89
C TRP A 453 -38.02 8.34 4.80
N GLU A 454 -37.11 7.54 4.27
CA GLU A 454 -36.22 6.65 5.05
C GLU A 454 -34.79 7.17 5.20
N ASP A 455 -34.28 7.91 4.21
CA ASP A 455 -32.90 8.37 4.20
C ASP A 455 -32.76 9.74 4.90
N LEU A 456 -31.70 9.93 5.68
CA LEU A 456 -31.45 11.18 6.40
C LEU A 456 -30.90 12.26 5.45
N TRP A 457 -31.78 12.99 4.76
CA TRP A 457 -31.44 14.08 3.84
C TRP A 457 -31.84 15.48 4.34
N TRP A 458 -32.71 15.56 5.36
CA TRP A 458 -33.16 16.80 6.00
C TRP A 458 -33.20 16.64 7.53
N GLY A 459 -32.74 17.64 8.28
CA GLY A 459 -32.72 17.59 9.75
C GLY A 459 -31.79 16.52 10.34
N ASP A 460 -32.19 16.00 11.51
CA ASP A 460 -31.47 14.98 12.29
C ASP A 460 -32.22 13.63 12.38
N GLN A 461 -33.40 13.52 11.76
CA GLN A 461 -34.23 12.31 11.71
C GLN A 461 -34.79 12.10 10.30
N SER A 462 -35.12 10.86 9.98
CA SER A 462 -35.88 10.49 8.76
C SER A 462 -37.28 11.11 8.77
N LEU A 463 -37.85 11.43 7.61
CA LEU A 463 -39.19 12.02 7.54
C LEU A 463 -40.33 11.02 7.82
N GLY A 464 -40.03 9.71 7.81
CA GLY A 464 -40.99 8.63 8.09
C GLY A 464 -40.80 7.93 9.43
N SER A 465 -40.08 8.53 10.39
CA SER A 465 -39.87 7.98 11.75
C SER A 465 -40.64 8.73 12.83
#